data_AF-A0A968WGZ3-F1
#
_entry.id   AF-A0A968WGZ3-F1
#
_cell.length_a   1.000
_cell.length_b   1.000
_cell.length_c   1.000
_cell.angle_alpha   90.00
_cell.angle_beta   90.00
_cell.angle_gamma   90.00
#
_symmetry.space_group_name_H-M   'P 1'
#
loop_
_entity.id
_entity.type
_entity.pdbx_description
1 polymer ?
#
loop_
_entity_poly.entity_id
_entity_poly.type
_entity_poly.pdbx_seq_one_letter_code
_entity_poly.pdbx_strand_id
1 'polypeptide(L)'
;MSTPLEILRQKFGYSSFRLEQERVIDTVLQRRDTFVLMPTGGGKSLCFQIPALLLENLTVVISPLIALMKDQVDALRLNGIPAAYLNSTQHFLEQEEILRQVQNGEIKLLYLAPEKLLRNNGAFIKTLESLRVSMYAIDEAHCISHWGHDFRPEYLMLAKLKDAMPETPIIALTATADALTRKDIIEKLALRNPATFVSSFNRANIRYTVEQKRDSFAKLLQFLSAHNDDAGVIYCLSRHSTEQVHRPGCQRLCSPCPTTPGSTKKHARDTRKCF
;
A
#
# COMPACT_ATOMS: atom_id res chain seq x y z
N MET A 1 13.31 -25.98 -6.20
CA MET A 1 12.94 -24.57 -5.88
C MET A 1 11.43 -24.51 -5.81
N SER A 2 10.85 -23.85 -4.81
CA SER A 2 9.40 -23.70 -4.73
C SER A 2 8.89 -22.86 -5.90
N THR A 3 7.71 -23.16 -6.42
CA THR A 3 7.06 -22.33 -7.45
C THR A 3 6.31 -21.16 -6.82
N PRO A 4 5.99 -20.08 -7.56
CA PRO A 4 5.14 -18.99 -7.08
C PRO A 4 3.80 -19.48 -6.49
N LEU A 5 3.17 -20.47 -7.12
CA LEU A 5 1.89 -21.04 -6.69
C LEU A 5 2.02 -21.84 -5.39
N GLU A 6 3.13 -22.56 -5.19
CA GLU A 6 3.40 -23.26 -3.94
C GLU A 6 3.56 -22.28 -2.77
N ILE A 7 4.29 -21.18 -2.97
CA ILE A 7 4.43 -20.12 -1.96
C ILE A 7 3.07 -19.49 -1.66
N LEU A 8 2.28 -19.18 -2.68
CA LEU A 8 0.93 -18.64 -2.53
C LEU A 8 0.07 -19.54 -1.60
N ARG A 9 0.10 -20.85 -1.84
CA ARG A 9 -0.66 -21.82 -1.04
C ARG A 9 -0.11 -21.97 0.38
N GLN A 10 1.20 -22.19 0.52
CA GLN A 10 1.83 -22.53 1.80
C GLN A 10 1.95 -21.33 2.75
N LYS A 11 2.25 -20.14 2.23
CA LYS A 11 2.52 -18.96 3.04
C LYS A 11 1.35 -18.00 3.16
N PHE A 12 0.46 -17.97 2.15
CA PHE A 12 -0.66 -17.02 2.11
C PHE A 12 -2.04 -17.69 2.11
N GLY A 13 -2.12 -19.01 1.99
CA GLY A 13 -3.37 -19.76 2.09
C GLY A 13 -4.32 -19.60 0.90
N TYR A 14 -3.86 -19.07 -0.23
CA TYR A 14 -4.69 -18.92 -1.43
C TYR A 14 -4.46 -20.06 -2.43
N SER A 15 -5.53 -20.52 -3.07
CA SER A 15 -5.49 -21.67 -4.00
C SER A 15 -5.03 -21.31 -5.41
N SER A 16 -5.26 -20.06 -5.84
CA SER A 16 -4.96 -19.55 -7.18
C SER A 16 -4.66 -18.04 -7.18
N PHE A 17 -3.93 -17.58 -8.19
CA PHE A 17 -3.74 -16.15 -8.46
C PHE A 17 -5.03 -15.49 -8.94
N ARG A 18 -5.10 -14.16 -8.78
CA ARG A 18 -6.19 -13.31 -9.25
C ARG A 18 -5.64 -12.28 -10.24
N LEU A 19 -6.50 -11.83 -11.16
CA LEU A 19 -6.15 -10.76 -12.10
C LEU A 19 -4.81 -11.05 -12.80
N GLU A 20 -3.92 -10.07 -12.86
CA GLU A 20 -2.61 -10.16 -13.51
C GLU A 20 -1.48 -10.64 -12.57
N GLN A 21 -1.79 -11.12 -11.36
CA GLN A 21 -0.77 -11.42 -10.34
C GLN A 21 0.33 -12.37 -10.83
N GLU A 22 -0.04 -13.48 -11.46
CA GLU A 22 0.91 -14.48 -11.96
C GLU A 22 1.87 -13.87 -12.98
N ARG A 23 1.32 -13.17 -13.99
CA ARG A 23 2.12 -12.52 -15.03
C ARG A 23 3.04 -11.43 -14.48
N VAL A 24 2.58 -10.68 -13.49
CA VAL A 24 3.40 -9.68 -12.78
C VAL A 24 4.54 -10.36 -12.05
N ILE A 25 4.27 -11.42 -11.29
CA ILE A 25 5.26 -12.18 -10.52
C ILE A 25 6.33 -12.75 -11.45
N ASP A 26 5.93 -13.41 -12.55
CA ASP A 26 6.86 -13.98 -13.51
C ASP A 26 7.75 -12.91 -14.15
N THR A 27 7.19 -11.75 -14.47
CA THR A 27 7.94 -10.62 -15.05
C THR A 27 8.98 -10.06 -14.08
N VAL A 28 8.61 -9.96 -12.80
CA VAL A 28 9.52 -9.50 -11.75
C VAL A 28 10.65 -10.52 -11.52
N LEU A 29 10.34 -11.82 -11.55
CA LEU A 29 11.34 -12.88 -11.44
C LEU A 29 12.33 -12.88 -12.61
N GLN A 30 11.92 -12.39 -13.78
CA GLN A 30 12.80 -12.13 -14.93
C GLN A 30 13.64 -10.84 -14.79
N ARG A 31 13.63 -10.21 -13.61
CA ARG A 31 14.33 -8.96 -13.29
C ARG A 31 13.98 -7.76 -14.17
N ARG A 32 12.74 -7.72 -14.68
CA ARG A 32 12.24 -6.59 -15.46
C ARG A 32 11.53 -5.57 -14.57
N ASP A 33 11.83 -4.29 -14.76
CA ASP A 33 11.06 -3.21 -14.15
C ASP A 33 9.57 -3.37 -14.50
N THR A 34 8.70 -3.11 -13.54
CA THR A 34 7.28 -3.43 -13.69
C THR A 34 6.41 -2.33 -13.09
N PHE A 35 5.44 -1.84 -13.86
CA PHE A 35 4.38 -0.97 -13.37
C PHE A 35 3.08 -1.75 -13.24
N VAL A 36 2.43 -1.63 -12.08
CA VAL A 36 1.22 -2.37 -11.72
C VAL A 36 0.13 -1.41 -11.25
N LEU A 37 -0.95 -1.36 -12.01
CA LEU A 37 -2.18 -0.65 -11.66
C LEU A 37 -3.28 -1.67 -11.38
N MET A 38 -3.58 -1.87 -10.10
CA MET A 38 -4.60 -2.83 -9.65
C MET A 38 -5.45 -2.22 -8.54
N PRO A 39 -6.78 -2.42 -8.54
CA PRO A 39 -7.65 -1.83 -7.53
C PRO A 39 -7.25 -2.25 -6.10
N THR A 40 -7.64 -1.45 -5.11
CA THR A 40 -7.49 -1.84 -3.69
C THR A 40 -8.17 -3.19 -3.44
N GLY A 41 -7.53 -4.06 -2.66
CA GLY A 41 -7.98 -5.44 -2.46
C GLY A 41 -7.66 -6.41 -3.60
N GLY A 42 -7.11 -5.93 -4.72
CA GLY A 42 -6.65 -6.78 -5.84
C GLY A 42 -5.42 -7.65 -5.52
N GLY A 43 -4.89 -7.59 -4.29
CA GLY A 43 -3.74 -8.40 -3.87
C GLY A 43 -2.41 -7.92 -4.43
N LYS A 44 -2.22 -6.61 -4.57
CA LYS A 44 -0.96 -5.99 -5.05
C LYS A 44 0.28 -6.42 -4.26
N SER A 45 0.14 -6.60 -2.94
CA SER A 45 1.28 -6.97 -2.09
C SER A 45 1.88 -8.31 -2.48
N LEU A 46 1.07 -9.28 -2.91
CA LEU A 46 1.53 -10.59 -3.37
C LEU A 46 2.46 -10.48 -4.59
N CYS A 47 2.26 -9.46 -5.43
CA CYS A 47 3.07 -9.22 -6.63
C CYS A 47 4.55 -8.91 -6.33
N PHE A 48 4.89 -8.47 -5.11
CA PHE A 48 6.29 -8.29 -4.69
C PHE A 48 6.67 -9.23 -3.54
N GLN A 49 5.73 -9.64 -2.69
CA GLN A 49 6.01 -10.55 -1.57
C GLN A 49 6.38 -11.95 -2.04
N ILE A 50 5.73 -12.48 -3.09
CA ILE A 50 6.06 -13.81 -3.63
C ILE A 50 7.43 -13.79 -4.34
N PRO A 51 7.73 -12.84 -5.25
CA PRO A 51 9.07 -12.73 -5.81
C PRO A 51 10.15 -12.52 -4.75
N ALA A 52 9.87 -11.73 -3.70
CA ALA A 52 10.81 -11.54 -2.61
C ALA A 52 11.27 -12.89 -2.05
N LEU A 53 10.35 -13.81 -1.79
CA LEU A 53 10.65 -15.13 -1.23
C LEU A 53 11.42 -16.07 -2.17
N LEU A 54 11.36 -15.83 -3.49
CA LEU A 54 12.02 -16.65 -4.52
C LEU A 54 13.38 -16.10 -4.94
N LEU A 55 13.53 -14.79 -4.96
CA LEU A 55 14.80 -14.14 -5.28
C LEU A 55 15.78 -14.32 -4.13
N GLU A 56 17.07 -14.37 -4.41
CA GLU A 56 18.09 -14.35 -3.37
C GLU A 56 18.26 -12.94 -2.80
N ASN A 57 18.60 -12.83 -1.51
CA ASN A 57 18.84 -11.57 -0.78
C ASN A 57 17.57 -10.74 -0.46
N LEU A 58 17.74 -9.45 -0.13
CA LEU A 58 16.72 -8.58 0.48
C LEU A 58 15.74 -8.02 -0.55
N THR A 59 14.47 -7.88 -0.21
CA THR A 59 13.54 -6.98 -0.91
C THR A 59 13.23 -5.76 -0.05
N VAL A 60 13.33 -4.56 -0.62
CA VAL A 60 13.00 -3.31 0.07
C VAL A 60 11.67 -2.78 -0.46
N VAL A 61 10.72 -2.56 0.45
CA VAL A 61 9.37 -2.07 0.13
C VAL A 61 9.23 -0.63 0.62
N ILE A 62 9.15 0.34 -0.27
CA ILE A 62 8.90 1.74 0.07
C ILE A 62 7.40 1.98 0.06
N SER A 63 6.85 2.49 1.16
CA SER A 63 5.41 2.78 1.30
C SER A 63 5.22 4.05 2.15
N PRO A 64 4.22 4.90 1.89
CA PRO A 64 4.02 6.12 2.69
C PRO A 64 3.25 5.85 3.99
N LEU A 65 2.63 4.68 4.12
CA LEU A 65 1.66 4.38 5.18
C LEU A 65 2.32 3.67 6.37
N ILE A 66 2.98 4.44 7.24
CA ILE A 66 3.69 3.93 8.44
C ILE A 66 2.79 3.00 9.29
N ALA A 67 1.53 3.38 9.50
CA ALA A 67 0.60 2.58 10.28
C ALA A 67 0.32 1.21 9.62
N LEU A 68 0.25 1.16 8.29
CA LEU A 68 0.01 -0.07 7.54
C LEU A 68 1.26 -0.96 7.46
N MET A 69 2.47 -0.37 7.47
CA MET A 69 3.72 -1.13 7.48
C MET A 69 3.78 -2.12 8.63
N LYS A 70 3.42 -1.67 9.84
CA LYS A 70 3.43 -2.53 11.02
C LYS A 70 2.49 -3.72 10.84
N ASP A 71 1.24 -3.46 10.45
CA ASP A 71 0.25 -4.50 10.24
C ASP A 71 0.70 -5.51 9.15
N GLN A 72 1.35 -5.03 8.08
CA GLN A 72 1.91 -5.89 7.02
C GLN A 72 3.08 -6.74 7.52
N VAL A 73 4.01 -6.15 8.28
CA VAL A 73 5.16 -6.87 8.84
C VAL A 73 4.71 -7.91 9.86
N ASP A 74 3.77 -7.58 10.72
CA ASP A 74 3.20 -8.51 11.70
C ASP A 74 2.52 -9.68 10.99
N ALA A 75 1.73 -9.43 9.93
CA ALA A 75 1.11 -10.48 9.12
C ALA A 75 2.15 -11.38 8.42
N LEU A 76 3.22 -10.81 7.86
CA LEU A 76 4.31 -11.57 7.24
C LEU A 76 5.02 -12.47 8.27
N ARG A 77 5.32 -11.94 9.45
CA ARG A 77 5.95 -12.70 10.54
C ARG A 77 5.08 -13.86 11.02
N LEU A 78 3.76 -13.64 11.15
CA LEU A 78 2.81 -14.71 11.47
C LEU A 78 2.82 -15.83 10.41
N ASN A 79 3.06 -15.50 9.15
CA ASN A 79 3.23 -16.47 8.06
C ASN A 79 4.65 -17.08 8.00
N GLY A 80 5.49 -16.83 9.01
CA GLY A 80 6.88 -17.30 9.07
C GLY A 80 7.75 -16.70 7.97
N ILE A 81 7.50 -15.44 7.59
CA ILE A 81 8.32 -14.68 6.64
C ILE A 81 9.11 -13.63 7.42
N PRO A 82 10.46 -13.67 7.38
CA PRO A 82 11.29 -12.69 8.07
C PRO A 82 11.13 -11.30 7.46
N ALA A 83 10.44 -10.41 8.18
CA ALA A 83 10.19 -9.05 7.74
C ALA A 83 10.46 -8.05 8.87
N ALA A 84 10.84 -6.83 8.50
CA ALA A 84 11.01 -5.70 9.41
C ALA A 84 10.53 -4.42 8.74
N TYR A 85 10.34 -3.35 9.54
CA TYR A 85 10.09 -2.02 9.02
C TYR A 85 11.06 -1.01 9.64
N LEU A 86 11.40 0.03 8.88
CA LEU A 86 12.22 1.17 9.29
C LEU A 86 11.51 2.49 8.98
N ASN A 87 11.25 3.27 10.03
CA ASN A 87 10.67 4.60 9.91
C ASN A 87 11.16 5.54 11.03
N SER A 88 10.72 6.80 10.97
CA SER A 88 11.11 7.84 11.93
C SER A 88 10.58 7.66 13.36
N THR A 89 9.64 6.75 13.60
CA THR A 89 9.01 6.54 14.92
C THR A 89 9.78 5.59 15.84
N GLN A 90 10.73 4.83 15.29
CA GLN A 90 11.54 3.85 16.03
C GLN A 90 12.78 4.50 16.65
N HIS A 91 13.22 3.97 17.80
CA HIS A 91 14.45 4.43 18.43
C HIS A 91 15.70 4.05 17.61
N PHE A 92 16.77 4.83 17.76
CA PHE A 92 18.01 4.62 17.00
C PHE A 92 18.58 3.20 17.16
N LEU A 93 18.65 2.68 18.39
CA LEU A 93 19.16 1.33 18.67
C LEU A 93 18.33 0.23 17.99
N GLU A 94 17.00 0.40 17.91
CA GLU A 94 16.12 -0.54 17.19
C GLU A 94 16.42 -0.53 15.69
N GLN A 95 16.69 0.65 15.13
CA GLN A 95 17.03 0.78 13.72
C GLN A 95 18.39 0.15 13.40
N GLU A 96 19.40 0.33 14.26
CA GLU A 96 20.71 -0.33 14.11
C GLU A 96 20.60 -1.84 14.17
N GLU A 97 19.82 -2.38 15.10
CA GLU A 97 19.60 -3.81 15.23
C GLU A 97 18.93 -4.39 13.98
N ILE A 98 17.91 -3.72 13.43
CA ILE A 98 17.27 -4.14 12.18
C ILE A 98 18.28 -4.14 11.03
N LEU A 99 19.11 -3.11 10.91
CA LEU A 99 20.14 -3.05 9.86
C LEU A 99 21.18 -4.16 10.01
N ARG A 100 21.57 -4.52 11.23
CA ARG A 100 22.46 -5.65 11.52
C ARG A 100 21.84 -6.97 11.06
N GLN A 101 20.57 -7.22 11.39
CA GLN A 101 19.84 -8.41 10.94
C GLN A 101 19.73 -8.47 9.41
N VAL A 102 19.52 -7.33 8.76
CA VAL A 102 19.50 -7.23 7.30
C VAL A 102 20.87 -7.58 6.70
N GLN A 103 21.97 -7.08 7.28
CA GLN A 103 23.34 -7.41 6.84
C GLN A 103 23.67 -8.89 7.01
N ASN A 104 23.16 -9.52 8.07
CA ASN A 104 23.30 -10.95 8.32
C ASN A 104 22.41 -11.82 7.41
N GLY A 105 21.54 -11.23 6.60
CA GLY A 105 20.59 -11.96 5.75
C GLY A 105 19.42 -12.57 6.50
N GLU A 106 19.15 -12.14 7.73
CA GLU A 106 18.07 -12.63 8.59
C GLU A 106 16.70 -12.04 8.20
N ILE A 107 16.70 -10.89 7.52
CA ILE A 107 15.48 -10.22 7.05
C ILE A 107 15.33 -10.37 5.54
N LYS A 108 14.13 -10.82 5.14
CA LYS A 108 13.78 -11.05 3.74
C LYS A 108 13.06 -9.85 3.11
N LEU A 109 12.17 -9.21 3.86
CA LEU A 109 11.47 -8.01 3.44
C LEU A 109 11.70 -6.86 4.43
N LEU A 110 12.17 -5.72 3.92
CA LEU A 110 12.33 -4.51 4.70
C LEU A 110 11.37 -3.43 4.19
N TYR A 111 10.36 -3.10 4.99
CA TYR A 111 9.50 -1.96 4.74
C TYR A 111 10.22 -0.67 5.15
N LEU A 112 10.25 0.33 4.29
CA LEU A 112 10.97 1.58 4.50
C LEU A 112 10.05 2.76 4.26
N ALA A 113 10.01 3.68 5.22
CA ALA A 113 9.30 4.93 5.05
C ALA A 113 10.12 5.93 4.21
N PRO A 114 9.50 6.61 3.23
CA PRO A 114 10.19 7.40 2.22
C PRO A 114 10.99 8.56 2.82
N GLU A 115 10.60 9.10 3.99
CA GLU A 115 11.35 10.16 4.65
C GLU A 115 12.78 9.75 5.00
N LYS A 116 13.04 8.44 5.20
CA LYS A 116 14.39 7.92 5.48
C LYS A 116 15.35 8.12 4.31
N LEU A 117 14.83 8.15 3.08
CA LEU A 117 15.61 8.39 1.87
C LEU A 117 15.99 9.85 1.70
N LEU A 118 15.24 10.80 2.29
CA LEU A 118 15.62 12.22 2.28
C LEU A 118 16.69 12.58 3.30
N ARG A 119 16.72 11.87 4.44
CA ARG A 119 17.60 12.23 5.56
C ARG A 119 19.06 12.28 5.13
N ASN A 120 19.78 13.27 5.66
CA ASN A 120 21.21 13.51 5.40
C ASN A 120 21.53 13.55 3.90
N ASN A 121 20.68 14.22 3.12
CA ASN A 121 20.82 14.39 1.66
C ASN A 121 20.93 13.07 0.87
N GLY A 122 20.21 12.03 1.29
CA GLY A 122 20.22 10.72 0.61
C GLY A 122 21.34 9.79 1.05
N ALA A 123 22.00 10.05 2.19
CA ALA A 123 23.03 9.15 2.73
C ALA A 123 22.52 7.70 2.90
N PHE A 124 21.23 7.52 3.19
CA PHE A 124 20.64 6.18 3.33
C PHE A 124 20.61 5.38 2.03
N ILE A 125 20.65 6.04 0.86
CA ILE A 125 20.78 5.35 -0.43
C ILE A 125 22.11 4.60 -0.50
N LYS A 126 23.21 5.20 0.00
CA LYS A 126 24.52 4.53 0.10
C LYS A 126 24.49 3.33 1.05
N THR A 127 23.68 3.40 2.10
CA THR A 127 23.43 2.23 2.96
C THR A 127 22.73 1.15 2.15
N LEU A 128 21.70 1.47 1.38
CA LEU A 128 21.01 0.48 0.55
C LEU A 128 21.92 -0.12 -0.54
N GLU A 129 22.84 0.65 -1.12
CA GLU A 129 23.85 0.16 -2.07
C GLU A 129 24.77 -0.90 -1.46
N SER A 130 25.11 -0.79 -0.18
CA SER A 130 25.94 -1.78 0.50
C SER A 130 25.16 -3.03 0.93
N LEU A 131 23.83 -2.97 0.89
CA LEU A 131 22.96 -4.11 1.10
C LEU A 131 22.78 -4.88 -0.21
N ARG A 132 22.71 -6.21 -0.11
CA ARG A 132 22.38 -7.06 -1.27
C ARG A 132 20.87 -6.96 -1.53
N VAL A 133 20.43 -5.91 -2.22
CA VAL A 133 19.01 -5.74 -2.59
C VAL A 133 18.74 -6.46 -3.91
N SER A 134 17.70 -7.29 -3.90
CA SER A 134 17.27 -8.11 -5.02
C SER A 134 16.20 -7.44 -5.88
N MET A 135 15.40 -6.56 -5.26
CA MET A 135 14.30 -5.82 -5.85
C MET A 135 13.86 -4.68 -4.93
N TYR A 136 13.42 -3.57 -5.54
CA TYR A 136 12.66 -2.52 -4.87
C TYR A 136 11.18 -2.59 -5.24
N ALA A 137 10.30 -2.54 -4.24
CA ALA A 137 8.87 -2.39 -4.43
C ALA A 137 8.44 -0.99 -3.97
N ILE A 138 7.87 -0.19 -4.87
CA ILE A 138 7.33 1.13 -4.57
C ILE A 138 5.81 1.00 -4.48
N ASP A 139 5.29 0.96 -3.26
CA ASP A 139 3.86 0.96 -2.99
C ASP A 139 3.31 2.40 -3.01
N GLU A 140 2.03 2.54 -3.35
CA GLU A 140 1.39 3.84 -3.61
C GLU A 140 2.23 4.76 -4.52
N ALA A 141 2.75 4.19 -5.61
CA ALA A 141 3.66 4.87 -6.54
C ALA A 141 3.08 6.18 -7.11
N HIS A 142 1.75 6.36 -7.08
CA HIS A 142 1.09 7.61 -7.48
C HIS A 142 1.54 8.83 -6.67
N CYS A 143 2.09 8.65 -5.46
CA CYS A 143 2.61 9.73 -4.63
C CYS A 143 3.76 10.52 -5.27
N ILE A 144 4.45 9.97 -6.29
CA ILE A 144 5.52 10.69 -7.01
C ILE A 144 5.00 11.76 -7.97
N SER A 145 3.71 11.69 -8.33
CA SER A 145 3.10 12.58 -9.31
C SER A 145 2.35 13.71 -8.65
N HIS A 146 2.59 14.94 -9.12
CA HIS A 146 1.79 16.12 -8.71
C HIS A 146 0.33 16.02 -9.18
N TRP A 147 0.09 15.21 -10.22
CA TRP A 147 -1.26 14.90 -10.70
C TRP A 147 -1.91 13.77 -9.88
N GLY A 148 -1.11 13.08 -9.06
CA GLY A 148 -1.60 12.16 -8.04
C GLY A 148 -2.33 12.91 -6.93
N HIS A 149 -3.28 12.22 -6.30
CA HIS A 149 -4.11 12.80 -5.24
C HIS A 149 -3.42 12.94 -3.88
N ASP A 150 -2.20 12.40 -3.71
CA ASP A 150 -1.40 12.44 -2.48
C ASP A 150 0.10 12.63 -2.81
N PHE A 151 0.44 13.74 -3.47
CA PHE A 151 1.83 14.04 -3.85
C PHE A 151 2.76 14.14 -2.63
N ARG A 152 3.92 13.47 -2.72
CA ARG A 152 4.96 13.42 -1.68
C ARG A 152 6.34 13.73 -2.28
N PRO A 153 6.95 14.88 -1.94
CA PRO A 153 8.28 15.25 -2.44
C PRO A 153 9.36 14.18 -2.21
N GLU A 154 9.25 13.41 -1.12
CA GLU A 154 10.15 12.32 -0.77
C GLU A 154 10.27 11.27 -1.88
N TYR A 155 9.19 11.02 -2.63
CA TYR A 155 9.16 10.01 -3.69
C TYR A 155 10.02 10.40 -4.88
N LEU A 156 10.29 11.69 -5.10
CA LEU A 156 11.17 12.13 -6.19
C LEU A 156 12.61 11.62 -6.02
N MET A 157 13.03 11.34 -4.78
CA MET A 157 14.35 10.74 -4.53
C MET A 157 14.46 9.28 -4.97
N LEU A 158 13.33 8.59 -5.19
CA LEU A 158 13.35 7.18 -5.56
C LEU A 158 13.98 6.95 -6.93
N ALA A 159 13.99 7.95 -7.82
CA ALA A 159 14.73 7.93 -9.08
C ALA A 159 16.21 7.55 -8.87
N LYS A 160 16.81 8.06 -7.80
CA LYS A 160 18.23 7.83 -7.47
C LYS A 160 18.53 6.38 -7.15
N LEU A 161 17.54 5.59 -6.73
CA LEU A 161 17.73 4.15 -6.54
C LEU A 161 18.10 3.48 -7.86
N LYS A 162 17.48 3.91 -8.98
CA LYS A 162 17.77 3.34 -10.29
C LYS A 162 19.11 3.83 -10.85
N ASP A 163 19.51 5.06 -10.53
CA ASP A 163 20.82 5.58 -10.90
C ASP A 163 21.95 4.83 -10.16
N ALA A 164 21.77 4.60 -8.87
CA ALA A 164 22.73 3.90 -8.01
C ALA A 164 22.78 2.38 -8.27
N MET A 165 21.63 1.76 -8.52
CA MET A 165 21.47 0.31 -8.65
C MET A 165 20.71 -0.04 -9.94
N PRO A 166 21.30 0.21 -11.12
CA PRO A 166 20.64 0.10 -12.42
C PRO A 166 20.08 -1.29 -12.74
N GLU A 167 20.77 -2.34 -12.27
CA GLU A 167 20.42 -3.75 -12.51
C GLU A 167 19.39 -4.28 -11.52
N THR A 168 19.06 -3.52 -10.46
CA THR A 168 18.04 -3.95 -9.51
C THR A 168 16.65 -3.61 -10.07
N PRO A 169 15.75 -4.61 -10.19
CA PRO A 169 14.41 -4.37 -10.71
C PRO A 169 13.59 -3.53 -9.72
N ILE A 170 12.79 -2.63 -10.28
CA ILE A 170 11.80 -1.84 -9.55
C ILE A 170 10.40 -2.27 -9.98
N ILE A 171 9.58 -2.68 -9.01
CA ILE A 171 8.14 -2.83 -9.19
C ILE A 171 7.42 -1.63 -8.56
N ALA A 172 6.69 -0.86 -9.37
CA ALA A 172 5.89 0.28 -8.93
C ALA A 172 4.41 -0.10 -8.94
N LEU A 173 3.75 -0.01 -7.78
CA LEU A 173 2.37 -0.44 -7.59
C LEU A 173 1.50 0.72 -7.14
N THR A 174 0.29 0.84 -7.68
CA THR A 174 -0.71 1.81 -7.21
C THR A 174 -2.13 1.30 -7.42
N ALA A 175 -3.05 1.76 -6.57
CA ALA A 175 -4.47 1.49 -6.72
C ALA A 175 -5.16 2.43 -7.73
N THR A 176 -4.61 3.62 -7.92
CA THR A 176 -5.24 4.69 -8.69
C THR A 176 -4.17 5.46 -9.45
N ALA A 177 -4.27 5.48 -10.78
CA ALA A 177 -3.44 6.30 -11.65
C ALA A 177 -4.15 6.44 -13.01
N ASP A 178 -4.43 7.69 -13.40
CA ASP A 178 -4.88 8.01 -14.75
C ASP A 178 -3.70 7.92 -15.74
N ALA A 179 -3.95 8.20 -17.02
CA ALA A 179 -2.92 8.07 -18.06
C ALA A 179 -1.70 8.98 -17.81
N LEU A 180 -1.93 10.20 -17.33
CA LEU A 180 -0.87 11.17 -17.03
C LEU A 180 -0.04 10.72 -15.83
N THR A 181 -0.72 10.33 -14.74
CA THR A 181 -0.07 9.83 -13.52
C THR A 181 0.78 8.59 -13.82
N ARG A 182 0.28 7.66 -14.65
CA ARG A 182 1.06 6.46 -15.05
C ARG A 182 2.36 6.83 -15.76
N LYS A 183 2.29 7.75 -16.72
CA LYS A 183 3.46 8.23 -17.46
C LYS A 183 4.46 8.88 -16.50
N ASP A 184 3.96 9.73 -15.60
CA ASP A 184 4.78 10.45 -14.62
C ASP A 184 5.47 9.49 -13.64
N ILE A 185 4.80 8.42 -13.20
CA ILE A 185 5.40 7.37 -12.36
C ILE A 185 6.56 6.69 -13.10
N ILE A 186 6.34 6.25 -14.33
CA ILE A 186 7.36 5.54 -15.12
C ILE A 186 8.57 6.43 -15.36
N GLU A 187 8.36 7.68 -15.76
CA GLU A 187 9.42 8.64 -16.05
C GLU A 187 10.19 9.03 -14.78
N LYS A 188 9.50 9.40 -13.70
CA LYS A 188 10.15 9.88 -12.47
C LYS A 188 10.80 8.79 -11.64
N LEU A 189 10.32 7.54 -11.71
CA LEU A 189 11.03 6.41 -11.11
C LEU A 189 12.17 5.89 -12.02
N ALA A 190 12.36 6.49 -13.20
CA ALA A 190 13.33 6.09 -14.20
C ALA A 190 13.24 4.60 -14.58
N LEU A 191 12.01 4.06 -14.64
CA LEU A 191 11.79 2.65 -14.97
C LEU A 191 12.25 2.36 -16.40
N ARG A 192 13.09 1.33 -16.57
CA ARG A 192 13.71 1.00 -17.86
C ARG A 192 12.89 -0.06 -18.60
N ASN A 193 12.25 0.34 -19.70
CA ASN A 193 11.39 -0.51 -20.52
C ASN A 193 10.42 -1.40 -19.69
N PRO A 194 9.63 -0.80 -18.77
CA PRO A 194 8.88 -1.58 -17.81
C PRO A 194 7.75 -2.36 -18.48
N ALA A 195 7.47 -3.56 -17.97
CA ALA A 195 6.19 -4.19 -18.25
C ALA A 195 5.08 -3.44 -17.54
N THR A 196 3.95 -3.21 -18.22
CA THR A 196 2.83 -2.44 -17.67
C THR A 196 1.59 -3.33 -17.57
N PHE A 197 1.07 -3.49 -16.36
CA PHE A 197 -0.13 -4.25 -16.07
C PHE A 197 -1.22 -3.33 -15.54
N VAL A 198 -2.34 -3.24 -16.26
CA VAL A 198 -3.49 -2.41 -15.87
C VAL A 198 -4.71 -3.31 -15.75
N SER A 199 -5.14 -3.56 -14.52
CA SER A 199 -6.38 -4.29 -14.24
C SER A 199 -7.59 -3.38 -14.38
N SER A 200 -8.74 -3.99 -14.69
CA SER A 200 -10.01 -3.28 -14.69
C SER A 200 -10.33 -2.71 -13.30
N PHE A 201 -10.81 -1.48 -13.28
CA PHE A 201 -11.34 -0.83 -12.08
C PHE A 201 -12.81 -1.16 -11.86
N ASN A 202 -13.46 -1.81 -12.82
CA ASN A 202 -14.87 -2.12 -12.73
C ASN A 202 -15.11 -3.13 -11.60
N ARG A 203 -15.97 -2.75 -10.66
CA ARG A 203 -16.49 -3.63 -9.62
C ARG A 203 -17.94 -3.91 -9.94
N ALA A 204 -18.19 -5.01 -10.68
CA ALA A 204 -19.53 -5.38 -11.12
C ALA A 204 -20.52 -5.58 -9.96
N ASN A 205 -20.01 -5.82 -8.75
CA ASN A 205 -20.78 -5.93 -7.52
C ASN A 205 -21.09 -4.58 -6.83
N ILE A 206 -20.64 -3.44 -7.38
CA ILE A 206 -20.93 -2.10 -6.85
C ILE A 206 -21.84 -1.36 -7.82
N ARG A 207 -23.03 -0.99 -7.33
CA ARG A 207 -23.97 -0.13 -8.05
C ARG A 207 -23.71 1.33 -7.73
N TYR A 208 -23.48 2.15 -8.76
CA TYR A 208 -23.38 3.60 -8.62
C TYR A 208 -24.76 4.24 -8.75
N THR A 209 -25.09 5.18 -7.87
CA THR A 209 -26.31 6.01 -7.93
C THR A 209 -25.95 7.43 -7.55
N VAL A 210 -26.45 8.41 -8.31
CA VAL A 210 -26.19 9.83 -8.08
C VAL A 210 -27.52 10.53 -7.98
N GLU A 211 -27.72 11.26 -6.89
CA GLU A 211 -28.93 12.04 -6.65
C GLU A 211 -28.63 13.52 -6.41
N GLN A 212 -29.57 14.38 -6.77
CA GLN A 212 -29.49 15.81 -6.46
C GLN A 212 -29.59 16.04 -4.95
N LYS A 213 -28.75 16.95 -4.44
CA LYS A 213 -28.63 17.32 -3.02
C LYS A 213 -29.77 18.23 -2.52
N ARG A 214 -31.02 17.91 -2.84
CA ARG A 214 -32.21 18.51 -2.22
C ARG A 214 -32.72 17.54 -1.15
N ASP A 215 -33.03 18.05 0.03
CA ASP A 215 -33.51 17.26 1.19
C ASP A 215 -32.63 16.05 1.53
N SER A 216 -31.31 16.22 1.35
CA SER A 216 -30.33 15.13 1.40
C SER A 216 -30.35 14.31 2.70
N PHE A 217 -30.68 14.92 3.84
CA PHE A 217 -30.78 14.20 5.11
C PHE A 217 -32.00 13.26 5.16
N ALA A 218 -33.17 13.71 4.69
CA ALA A 218 -34.37 12.89 4.64
C ALA A 218 -34.19 11.71 3.66
N LYS A 219 -33.58 11.98 2.49
CA LYS A 219 -33.22 10.94 1.53
C LYS A 219 -32.22 9.93 2.09
N LEU A 220 -31.22 10.40 2.83
CA LEU A 220 -30.26 9.52 3.51
C LEU A 220 -30.96 8.60 4.51
N LEU A 221 -31.86 9.14 5.34
CA LEU A 221 -32.64 8.31 6.29
C LEU A 221 -33.51 7.28 5.57
N GLN A 222 -34.14 7.65 4.45
CA GLN A 222 -34.91 6.73 3.62
C GLN A 222 -34.03 5.65 2.97
N PHE A 223 -32.82 6.00 2.55
CA PHE A 223 -31.86 5.03 2.03
C PHE A 223 -31.45 4.04 3.14
N LEU A 224 -31.07 4.55 4.31
CA LEU A 224 -30.64 3.73 5.44
C LEU A 224 -31.76 2.81 5.96
N SER A 225 -33.03 3.24 5.91
CA SER A 225 -34.15 2.40 6.38
C SER A 225 -34.37 1.14 5.54
N ALA A 226 -33.87 1.10 4.30
CA ALA A 226 -33.87 -0.09 3.46
C ALA A 226 -32.65 -1.00 3.72
N HIS A 227 -31.70 -0.57 4.55
CA HIS A 227 -30.40 -1.18 4.80
C HIS A 227 -30.11 -1.33 6.31
N ASN A 228 -31.14 -1.57 7.14
CA ASN A 228 -31.02 -1.54 8.61
C ASN A 228 -30.00 -2.54 9.19
N ASP A 229 -29.80 -3.68 8.51
CA ASP A 229 -28.90 -4.75 8.95
C ASP A 229 -27.57 -4.75 8.18
N ASP A 230 -27.37 -3.79 7.26
CA ASP A 230 -26.17 -3.70 6.43
C ASP A 230 -25.11 -2.79 7.06
N ALA A 231 -23.84 -3.15 6.88
CA ALA A 231 -22.73 -2.27 7.21
C ALA A 231 -22.50 -1.23 6.10
N GLY A 232 -22.35 0.05 6.47
CA GLY A 232 -22.16 1.15 5.53
C GLY A 232 -21.20 2.22 6.04
N VAL A 233 -20.61 2.97 5.10
CA VAL A 233 -19.72 4.12 5.40
C VAL A 233 -20.32 5.38 4.79
N ILE A 234 -20.51 6.42 5.61
CA ILE A 234 -21.00 7.73 5.17
C ILE A 234 -19.85 8.73 5.20
N TYR A 235 -19.42 9.18 4.02
CA TYR A 235 -18.41 10.22 3.90
C TYR A 235 -19.03 11.61 3.99
N CYS A 236 -18.40 12.48 4.77
CA CYS A 236 -18.79 13.87 4.95
C CYS A 236 -17.58 14.79 4.69
N LEU A 237 -17.83 15.97 4.12
CA LEU A 237 -16.76 16.93 3.80
C LEU A 237 -16.16 17.62 5.03
N SER A 238 -16.93 17.75 6.11
CA SER A 238 -16.50 18.44 7.33
C SER A 238 -16.79 17.60 8.56
N ARG A 239 -15.98 17.78 9.60
CA ARG A 239 -16.19 17.18 10.93
C ARG A 239 -17.57 17.50 11.49
N HIS A 240 -17.98 18.76 11.38
CA HIS A 240 -19.29 19.21 11.83
C HIS A 240 -20.43 18.46 11.11
N SER A 241 -20.31 18.21 9.81
CA SER A 241 -21.28 17.41 9.06
C SER A 241 -21.32 15.95 9.54
N THR A 242 -20.17 15.34 9.82
CA THR A 242 -20.11 13.98 10.40
C THR A 242 -20.85 13.91 11.74
N GLU A 243 -20.63 14.90 12.61
CA GLU A 243 -21.28 14.99 13.92
C GLU A 243 -22.80 15.25 13.79
N GLN A 244 -23.23 16.01 12.76
CA GLN A 244 -24.65 16.21 12.48
C GLN A 244 -25.36 14.95 12.01
N VAL A 245 -24.72 14.14 11.15
CA VAL A 245 -25.27 12.85 10.70
C VAL A 245 -25.38 11.86 11.87
N HIS A 246 -24.58 12.02 12.92
CA HIS A 246 -24.62 11.21 14.15
C HIS A 246 -25.78 11.57 15.11
N ARG A 247 -26.61 12.60 14.82
CA ARG A 247 -27.71 13.01 15.70
C ARG A 247 -28.79 11.92 15.89
N PRO A 248 -29.66 12.03 16.92
CA PRO A 248 -30.54 10.94 17.38
C PRO A 248 -31.44 10.26 16.32
N GLY A 249 -31.72 10.92 15.19
CA GLY A 249 -32.48 10.34 14.08
C GLY A 249 -31.77 9.18 13.37
N CYS A 250 -30.44 9.22 13.27
CA CYS A 250 -29.64 8.11 12.70
C CYS A 250 -29.30 7.04 13.74
N GLN A 251 -29.20 7.39 15.03
CA GLN A 251 -28.88 6.43 16.10
C GLN A 251 -29.97 5.36 16.33
N ARG A 252 -31.20 5.61 15.89
CA ARG A 252 -32.29 4.61 15.92
C ARG A 252 -32.19 3.58 14.80
N LEU A 253 -31.46 3.89 13.73
CA LEU A 253 -31.37 3.09 12.50
C LEU A 253 -29.98 2.46 12.32
N CYS A 254 -28.96 2.96 13.02
CA CYS A 254 -27.59 2.47 12.96
C CYS A 254 -26.90 2.56 14.33
N SER A 255 -25.80 1.82 14.50
CA SER A 255 -24.81 2.02 15.57
C SER A 255 -23.63 2.85 15.03
N PRO A 256 -23.76 4.18 14.85
CA PRO A 256 -22.72 4.97 14.22
C PRO A 256 -21.51 5.13 15.15
N CYS A 257 -20.32 4.91 14.62
CA CYS A 257 -19.06 5.17 15.32
C CYS A 257 -18.29 6.23 14.54
N PRO A 258 -18.38 7.53 14.92
CA PRO A 258 -17.79 8.59 14.13
C PRO A 258 -16.26 8.57 14.25
N THR A 259 -15.58 8.59 13.09
CA THR A 259 -14.14 8.84 12.97
C THR A 259 -13.89 10.09 12.16
N THR A 260 -13.14 11.03 12.73
CA THR A 260 -12.82 12.32 12.09
C THR A 260 -11.32 12.61 12.26
N PRO A 261 -10.69 13.35 11.33
CA PRO A 261 -9.32 13.86 11.54
C PRO A 261 -9.23 14.61 12.87
N GLY A 262 -8.39 14.13 13.79
CA GLY A 262 -8.27 14.64 15.16
C GLY A 262 -8.84 13.74 16.27
N SER A 263 -9.51 12.63 15.94
CA SER A 263 -9.83 11.59 16.94
C SER A 263 -8.55 11.00 17.51
N THR A 264 -8.55 10.63 18.80
CA THR A 264 -7.39 9.96 19.40
C THR A 264 -7.07 8.67 18.64
N LYS A 265 -5.78 8.28 18.57
CA LYS A 265 -5.36 7.03 17.92
C LYS A 265 -6.11 5.82 18.47
N LYS A 266 -6.45 5.84 19.76
CA LYS A 266 -7.24 4.82 20.45
C LYS A 266 -8.68 4.79 19.90
N HIS A 267 -9.36 5.93 19.88
CA HIS A 267 -10.74 6.02 19.37
C HIS A 267 -10.84 5.56 17.91
N ALA A 268 -9.94 6.00 17.04
CA ALA A 268 -9.93 5.57 15.64
C ALA A 268 -9.70 4.06 15.46
N ARG A 269 -8.86 3.46 16.34
CA ARG A 269 -8.61 2.02 16.34
C ARG A 269 -9.82 1.24 16.85
N ASP A 270 -10.48 1.74 17.89
CA ASP A 270 -11.66 1.10 18.48
C ASP A 270 -12.85 1.16 17.51
N THR A 271 -13.06 2.29 16.83
CA THR A 271 -14.05 2.42 15.75
C THR A 271 -13.80 1.41 14.62
N ARG A 272 -12.55 1.22 14.18
CA ARG A 272 -12.20 0.23 13.16
C ARG A 272 -12.37 -1.22 13.59
N LYS A 273 -12.36 -1.51 14.89
CA LYS A 273 -12.60 -2.87 15.41
C LYS A 273 -14.09 -3.16 15.59
N CYS A 274 -14.88 -2.14 15.85
CA CYS A 274 -16.33 -2.26 15.98
C CYS A 274 -17.04 -2.38 14.63
N PHE A 275 -16.48 -1.76 13.58
CA PHE A 275 -16.91 -1.95 12.19
C PHE A 275 -16.34 -3.24 11.61
#